data_AF-A0A5R9BWF9-F1
#
_entry.id   AF-A0A5R9BWF9-F1
#
_cell.length_a   1.000
_cell.length_b   1.000
_cell.length_c   1.000
_cell.angle_alpha   90.00
_cell.angle_beta   90.00
_cell.angle_gamma   90.00
#
_symmetry.space_group_name_H-M   'P 1'
#
loop_
_entity.id
_entity.type
_entity.pdbx_description
1 polymer ?
#
loop_
_entity_poly.entity_id
_entity_poly.type
_entity_poly.pdbx_seq_one_letter_code
_entity_poly.pdbx_strand_id
1 'polypeptide(L)'
;MRTFTSQSIFEYLQNLVWIYIVGKDNYYDSLQIGKEGGHFTIRFNANHTIDTLSFTDNGSHDSGYNYWSYSDEHQQLLIYSSNHEVRLRLSPPKALNDNTKVLDIINSNDRFITFDGIQEKVICNPLLSGKRMAYLLGHSANSIAIPKLQRNNFNIRLVKSSNSQLPQFVEIQKHLMLNNKIKQIIILDSKTSIPSEYNFNSLSENKILLSRGSGTPKKFSDEFIATNRDLAIELLDLLIVSANRYQLSHNNMLPAWDMLFNEQIDLIFNSRIKLL
;
A
#
# COMPACT_ATOMS: atom_id res chain seq x y z
N MET A 1 7.43 -32.82 -23.14
CA MET A 1 7.30 -31.40 -22.71
C MET A 1 5.87 -30.97 -22.97
N ARG A 2 5.20 -30.35 -21.99
CA ARG A 2 3.92 -29.67 -22.27
C ARG A 2 4.24 -28.38 -23.01
N THR A 3 3.64 -28.20 -24.19
CA THR A 3 3.64 -26.93 -24.90
C THR A 3 2.60 -26.03 -24.25
N PHE A 4 3.00 -24.83 -23.85
CA PHE A 4 2.06 -23.86 -23.31
C PHE A 4 1.56 -22.94 -24.41
N THR A 5 0.34 -22.47 -24.24
CA THR A 5 -0.29 -21.42 -25.06
C THR A 5 -0.31 -20.13 -24.28
N SER A 6 -0.32 -18.98 -24.96
CA SER A 6 -0.48 -17.66 -24.33
C SER A 6 -1.62 -17.62 -23.30
N GLN A 7 -2.75 -18.26 -23.61
CA GLN A 7 -3.90 -18.31 -22.70
C GLN A 7 -3.66 -19.20 -21.47
N SER A 8 -3.03 -20.36 -21.62
CA SER A 8 -2.73 -21.22 -20.47
C SER A 8 -1.63 -20.65 -19.57
N ILE A 9 -0.67 -19.90 -20.11
CA ILE A 9 0.30 -19.13 -19.32
C ILE A 9 -0.39 -18.04 -18.52
N PHE A 10 -1.31 -17.32 -19.15
CA PHE A 10 -2.05 -16.24 -18.52
C PHE A 10 -2.81 -16.72 -17.29
N GLU A 11 -3.62 -17.77 -17.44
CA GLU A 11 -4.37 -18.38 -16.33
C GLU A 11 -3.44 -18.88 -15.22
N TYR A 12 -2.24 -19.34 -15.57
CA TYR A 12 -1.29 -19.88 -14.62
C TYR A 12 -0.58 -18.80 -13.79
N LEU A 13 -0.25 -17.66 -14.40
CA LEU A 13 0.55 -16.61 -13.76
C LEU A 13 -0.27 -15.55 -13.05
N GLN A 14 -1.48 -15.29 -13.54
CA GLN A 14 -2.29 -14.15 -13.12
C GLN A 14 -2.50 -14.14 -11.60
N ASN A 15 -2.32 -12.96 -11.00
CA ASN A 15 -2.59 -12.67 -9.58
C ASN A 15 -1.75 -13.50 -8.58
N LEU A 16 -0.75 -14.26 -9.02
CA LEU A 16 0.20 -14.90 -8.11
C LEU A 16 1.32 -13.94 -7.72
N VAL A 17 1.82 -14.09 -6.49
CA VAL A 17 2.99 -13.34 -6.01
C VAL A 17 4.22 -14.21 -6.17
N TRP A 18 5.23 -13.66 -6.84
CA TRP A 18 6.45 -14.35 -7.21
C TRP A 18 7.63 -13.73 -6.50
N ILE A 19 8.36 -14.52 -5.70
CA ILE A 19 9.57 -14.10 -4.98
C ILE A 19 10.81 -14.39 -5.84
N TYR A 20 11.66 -13.39 -6.04
CA TYR A 20 12.94 -13.57 -6.70
C TYR A 20 13.99 -14.17 -5.75
N ILE A 21 14.72 -15.13 -6.29
CA ILE A 21 15.71 -15.92 -5.59
C ILE A 21 16.96 -16.00 -6.45
N VAL A 22 18.11 -15.76 -5.82
CA VAL A 22 19.43 -15.83 -6.44
C VAL A 22 19.96 -17.25 -6.31
N GLY A 23 20.39 -17.83 -7.42
CA GLY A 23 21.06 -19.13 -7.41
C GLY A 23 22.57 -18.99 -7.23
N LYS A 24 23.15 -19.69 -6.25
CA LYS A 24 24.61 -19.81 -6.05
C LYS A 24 25.00 -21.28 -5.87
N ASP A 25 25.83 -21.81 -6.76
CA ASP A 25 26.58 -23.07 -6.61
C ASP A 25 25.83 -24.20 -5.84
N ASN A 26 24.61 -24.53 -6.30
CA ASN A 26 23.68 -25.55 -5.77
C ASN A 26 22.74 -25.14 -4.63
N TYR A 27 22.73 -23.86 -4.24
CA TYR A 27 21.80 -23.30 -3.26
C TYR A 27 21.03 -22.11 -3.83
N TYR A 28 19.85 -21.90 -3.27
CA TYR A 28 18.93 -20.83 -3.65
C TYR A 28 18.71 -19.94 -2.45
N ASP A 29 19.22 -18.71 -2.52
CA ASP A 29 19.00 -17.70 -1.49
C ASP A 29 17.97 -16.69 -1.99
N SER A 30 16.93 -16.43 -1.21
CA SER A 30 16.05 -15.30 -1.50
C SER A 30 16.89 -14.02 -1.50
N LEU A 31 16.76 -13.17 -2.52
CA LEU A 31 17.45 -11.88 -2.52
C LEU A 31 16.94 -11.08 -1.31
N GLN A 32 17.77 -10.99 -0.28
CA GLN A 32 17.51 -10.15 0.88
C GLN A 32 17.87 -8.72 0.51
N ILE A 33 16.86 -7.88 0.36
CA ILE A 33 17.04 -6.45 0.18
C ILE A 33 16.91 -5.76 1.54
N GLY A 34 17.96 -5.04 1.92
CA GLY A 34 18.05 -4.33 3.19
C GLY A 34 18.54 -5.21 4.34
N LYS A 35 18.89 -4.56 5.46
CA LYS A 35 19.49 -5.23 6.64
C LYS A 35 18.53 -6.17 7.38
N GLU A 36 17.23 -6.07 7.14
CA GLU A 36 16.19 -6.88 7.83
C GLU A 36 15.59 -7.99 6.95
N GLY A 37 16.18 -8.27 5.78
CA GLY A 37 15.86 -9.50 5.04
C GLY A 37 14.58 -9.47 4.20
N GLY A 38 14.25 -8.32 3.59
CA GLY A 38 13.08 -8.22 2.72
C GLY A 38 13.26 -8.91 1.36
N HIS A 39 12.18 -9.38 0.74
CA HIS A 39 12.23 -10.07 -0.55
C HIS A 39 11.84 -9.17 -1.72
N PHE A 40 12.52 -9.31 -2.86
CA PHE A 40 12.03 -8.76 -4.12
C PHE A 40 10.89 -9.63 -4.66
N THR A 41 9.70 -9.06 -4.84
CA THR A 41 8.56 -9.80 -5.38
C THR A 41 7.87 -9.06 -6.52
N ILE A 42 7.25 -9.83 -7.41
CA ILE A 42 6.47 -9.30 -8.53
C ILE A 42 5.10 -10.00 -8.61
N ARG A 43 4.13 -9.33 -9.21
CA ARG A 43 2.84 -9.91 -9.58
C ARG A 43 2.55 -9.62 -11.05
N PHE A 44 2.17 -10.65 -11.80
CA PHE A 44 1.73 -10.53 -13.18
C PHE A 44 0.24 -10.24 -13.22
N ASN A 45 -0.14 -9.13 -13.86
CA ASN A 45 -1.52 -8.70 -13.96
C ASN A 45 -2.15 -9.11 -15.29
N ALA A 46 -3.48 -9.18 -15.27
CA ALA A 46 -4.32 -9.58 -16.39
C ALA A 46 -4.22 -8.65 -17.61
N ASN A 47 -3.81 -7.40 -17.40
CA ASN A 47 -3.64 -6.39 -18.43
C ASN A 47 -2.19 -6.33 -18.96
N HIS A 48 -1.42 -7.41 -18.80
CA HIS A 48 -0.02 -7.50 -19.19
C HIS A 48 0.92 -6.55 -18.44
N THR A 49 0.50 -5.93 -17.34
CA THR A 49 1.40 -5.15 -16.48
C THR A 49 2.01 -6.00 -15.36
N ILE A 50 3.07 -5.50 -14.76
CA ILE A 50 3.72 -6.10 -13.60
C ILE A 50 3.64 -5.13 -12.43
N ASP A 51 3.12 -5.60 -11.30
CA ASP A 51 3.30 -4.88 -10.04
C ASP A 51 4.60 -5.33 -9.39
N THR A 52 5.51 -4.39 -9.16
CA THR A 52 6.70 -4.65 -8.38
C THR A 52 6.39 -4.43 -6.91
N LEU A 53 6.39 -5.52 -6.16
CA LEU A 53 6.12 -5.57 -4.74
C LEU A 53 7.46 -5.84 -4.04
N SER A 54 8.31 -4.81 -3.97
CA SER A 54 9.56 -4.93 -3.21
C SER A 54 9.25 -4.79 -1.73
N PHE A 55 9.54 -5.82 -0.95
CA PHE A 55 9.52 -5.72 0.49
C PHE A 55 10.81 -5.08 0.95
N THR A 56 10.84 -3.75 0.97
CA THR A 56 11.91 -3.05 1.66
C THR A 56 11.33 -1.90 2.46
N ASP A 57 12.00 -1.62 3.56
CA ASP A 57 11.95 -0.37 4.30
C ASP A 57 12.15 0.91 3.49
N ASN A 58 12.57 0.77 2.22
CA ASN A 58 12.97 1.84 1.34
C ASN A 58 12.10 1.90 0.08
N GLY A 59 10.78 1.77 0.24
CA GLY A 59 9.81 2.09 -0.81
C GLY A 59 9.82 1.15 -2.01
N SER A 60 8.91 1.43 -2.95
CA SER A 60 8.85 0.75 -4.25
C SER A 60 10.14 1.01 -5.01
N HIS A 61 10.99 0.00 -5.13
CA HIS A 61 12.06 0.04 -6.12
C HIS A 61 11.38 -0.06 -7.49
N ASP A 62 11.61 0.91 -8.37
CA ASP A 62 11.29 0.72 -9.78
C ASP A 62 12.24 -0.37 -10.28
N SER A 63 11.70 -1.58 -10.45
CA SER A 63 12.44 -2.72 -10.94
C SER A 63 12.83 -2.59 -12.41
N GLY A 64 12.25 -1.60 -13.11
CA GLY A 64 12.27 -1.54 -14.55
C GLY A 64 11.41 -2.63 -15.19
N TYR A 65 10.63 -3.41 -14.43
CA TYR A 65 9.70 -4.43 -14.93
C TYR A 65 8.29 -3.87 -14.94
N ASN A 66 7.82 -3.51 -16.12
CA ASN A 66 6.55 -2.79 -16.29
C ASN A 66 5.50 -3.65 -16.99
N TYR A 67 5.93 -4.43 -18.00
CA TYR A 67 5.05 -5.24 -18.82
C TYR A 67 5.56 -6.65 -18.97
N TRP A 68 4.66 -7.57 -19.28
CA TRP A 68 5.00 -8.94 -19.62
C TRP A 68 4.23 -9.44 -20.85
N SER A 69 4.85 -10.32 -21.62
CA SER A 69 4.20 -11.06 -22.69
C SER A 69 4.69 -12.50 -22.71
N TYR A 70 3.97 -13.36 -23.41
CA TYR A 70 4.41 -14.71 -23.71
C TYR A 70 4.67 -14.86 -25.21
N SER A 71 5.82 -15.40 -25.57
CA SER A 71 6.15 -15.78 -26.94
C SER A 71 5.83 -17.26 -27.12
N ASP A 72 4.74 -17.56 -27.84
CA ASP A 72 4.37 -18.94 -28.18
C ASP A 72 5.44 -19.61 -29.06
N GLU A 73 6.05 -18.87 -30.00
CA GLU A 73 7.10 -19.38 -30.89
C GLU A 73 8.34 -19.86 -30.13
N HIS A 74 8.80 -19.05 -29.17
CA HIS A 74 10.03 -19.33 -28.43
C HIS A 74 9.77 -20.08 -27.11
N GLN A 75 8.50 -20.21 -26.71
CA GLN A 75 8.05 -20.71 -25.41
C GLN A 75 8.74 -19.98 -24.25
N GLN A 76 8.64 -18.64 -24.25
CA GLN A 76 9.31 -17.77 -23.27
C GLN A 76 8.39 -16.68 -22.75
N LEU A 77 8.51 -16.38 -21.47
CA LEU A 77 7.96 -15.19 -20.84
C LEU A 77 8.95 -14.04 -21.00
N LEU A 78 8.48 -12.93 -21.54
CA LEU A 78 9.30 -11.74 -21.77
C LEU A 78 8.83 -10.64 -20.84
N ILE A 79 9.76 -10.06 -20.08
CA ILE A 79 9.50 -8.90 -19.23
C ILE A 79 10.13 -7.68 -19.88
N TYR A 80 9.37 -6.59 -19.92
CA TYR A 80 9.75 -5.35 -20.58
C TYR A 80 9.80 -4.18 -19.60
N SER A 81 10.63 -3.21 -19.95
CA SER A 81 10.63 -1.89 -19.34
C SER A 81 9.54 -0.97 -19.89
N SER A 82 9.39 0.20 -19.27
CA SER A 82 8.49 1.27 -19.71
C SER A 82 8.71 1.68 -21.17
N ASN A 83 9.94 1.51 -21.68
CA ASN A 83 10.32 1.85 -23.05
C ASN A 83 10.19 0.65 -24.02
N HIS A 84 9.50 -0.43 -23.61
CA HIS A 84 9.31 -1.67 -24.38
C HIS A 84 10.60 -2.44 -24.72
N GLU A 85 11.72 -2.14 -24.08
CA GLU A 85 12.93 -2.98 -24.17
C GLU A 85 12.77 -4.23 -23.30
N VAL A 86 13.15 -5.39 -23.84
CA VAL A 86 13.18 -6.66 -23.08
C VAL A 86 14.25 -6.58 -22.00
N ARG A 87 13.84 -6.72 -20.74
CA ARG A 87 14.71 -6.70 -19.56
C ARG A 87 15.05 -8.10 -19.06
N LEU A 88 14.09 -9.01 -19.11
CA LEU A 88 14.28 -10.40 -18.68
C LEU A 88 13.55 -11.36 -19.61
N ARG A 89 14.11 -12.56 -19.70
CA ARG A 89 13.49 -13.71 -20.36
C ARG A 89 13.36 -14.82 -19.33
N LEU A 90 12.15 -15.35 -19.16
CA LEU A 90 11.82 -16.39 -18.21
C LEU A 90 11.36 -17.66 -18.94
N SER A 91 11.64 -18.81 -18.33
CA SER A 91 11.04 -20.07 -18.74
C SER A 91 9.53 -20.05 -18.50
N PRO A 92 8.75 -20.91 -19.18
CA PRO A 92 7.40 -21.20 -18.77
C PRO A 92 7.36 -21.69 -17.32
N PRO A 93 6.23 -21.49 -16.61
CA PRO A 93 6.07 -21.95 -15.24
C PRO A 93 6.18 -23.46 -15.16
N LYS A 94 6.91 -23.93 -14.15
CA LYS A 94 7.05 -25.36 -13.84
C LYS A 94 6.88 -25.61 -12.35
N ALA A 95 6.39 -26.79 -12.01
CA ALA A 95 6.36 -27.25 -10.62
C ALA A 95 7.78 -27.67 -10.21
N LEU A 96 8.25 -27.18 -9.06
CA LEU A 96 9.44 -27.68 -8.39
C LEU A 96 9.07 -28.84 -7.44
N ASN A 97 7.92 -28.71 -6.77
CA ASN A 97 7.26 -29.75 -5.98
C ASN A 97 5.74 -29.46 -5.97
N ASP A 98 4.96 -30.29 -5.28
CA ASP A 98 3.49 -30.21 -5.28
C ASP A 98 2.95 -28.81 -4.90
N ASN A 99 3.65 -28.10 -4.03
CA ASN A 99 3.21 -26.82 -3.47
C ASN A 99 4.04 -25.61 -3.93
N THR A 100 5.04 -25.82 -4.80
CA THR A 100 5.99 -24.77 -5.21
C THR A 100 6.14 -24.75 -6.72
N LYS A 101 5.94 -23.57 -7.30
CA LYS A 101 6.08 -23.31 -8.73
C LYS A 101 7.22 -22.33 -8.96
N VAL A 102 7.90 -22.45 -10.08
CA VAL A 102 9.07 -21.64 -10.41
C VAL A 102 9.06 -21.15 -11.85
N LEU A 103 9.68 -20.00 -12.07
CA LEU A 103 10.04 -19.41 -13.35
C LEU A 103 11.54 -19.17 -13.34
N ASP A 104 12.29 -19.90 -14.16
CA ASP A 104 13.73 -19.70 -14.25
C ASP A 104 14.05 -18.52 -15.15
N ILE A 105 15.06 -17.74 -14.79
CA ILE A 105 15.62 -16.72 -15.68
C ILE A 105 16.53 -17.41 -16.69
N ILE A 106 16.23 -17.24 -17.97
CA ILE A 106 17.00 -17.84 -19.05
C ILE A 106 18.40 -17.22 -19.04
N ASN A 107 19.43 -18.07 -19.09
CA ASN A 107 20.85 -17.70 -18.97
C ASN A 107 21.25 -17.11 -17.60
N SER A 108 20.48 -17.40 -16.54
CA SER A 108 20.88 -17.12 -15.16
C SER A 108 20.60 -18.35 -14.27
N ASN A 109 21.25 -18.40 -13.11
CA ASN A 109 20.91 -19.36 -12.04
C ASN A 109 19.76 -18.85 -11.17
N ASP A 110 19.30 -17.63 -11.40
CA ASP A 110 18.23 -16.99 -10.65
C ASP A 110 16.84 -17.46 -11.11
N ARG A 111 15.86 -17.31 -10.22
CA ARG A 111 14.48 -17.68 -10.51
C ARG A 111 13.48 -16.89 -9.69
N PHE A 112 12.25 -16.89 -10.17
CA PHE A 112 11.10 -16.53 -9.37
C PHE A 112 10.40 -17.78 -8.85
N ILE A 113 9.93 -17.75 -7.59
CA ILE A 113 9.17 -18.85 -6.99
C ILE A 113 7.84 -18.35 -6.43
N THR A 114 6.84 -19.21 -6.44
CA THR A 114 5.59 -19.03 -5.70
C THR A 114 5.24 -20.33 -5.00
N PHE A 115 4.61 -20.24 -3.84
CA PHE A 115 4.14 -21.41 -3.09
C PHE A 115 2.83 -21.10 -2.37
N ASP A 116 2.12 -22.13 -1.95
CA ASP A 116 0.82 -21.96 -1.29
C ASP A 116 0.96 -21.18 0.03
N GLY A 117 0.06 -20.21 0.24
CA GLY A 117 0.10 -19.30 1.39
C GLY A 117 1.11 -18.15 1.27
N ILE A 118 1.89 -18.05 0.19
CA ILE A 118 2.79 -16.90 -0.03
C ILE A 118 2.03 -15.58 -0.12
N GLN A 119 0.85 -15.59 -0.75
CA GLN A 119 -0.03 -14.42 -0.84
C GLN A 119 -0.50 -13.99 0.54
N GLU A 120 -0.88 -14.94 1.39
CA GLU A 120 -1.29 -14.67 2.77
C GLU A 120 -0.11 -14.16 3.60
N LYS A 121 1.10 -14.70 3.44
CA LYS A 121 2.31 -14.18 4.10
C LYS A 121 2.67 -12.76 3.63
N VAL A 122 2.52 -12.44 2.36
CA VAL A 122 2.69 -11.09 1.79
C VAL A 122 1.69 -10.12 2.40
N ILE A 123 0.46 -10.59 2.65
CA ILE A 123 -0.63 -9.80 3.24
C ILE A 123 -0.48 -9.67 4.76
N CYS A 124 0.02 -10.69 5.45
CA CYS A 124 0.07 -10.80 6.92
C CYS A 124 1.40 -10.39 7.54
N ASN A 125 2.51 -10.29 6.78
CA ASN A 125 3.83 -9.90 7.28
C ASN A 125 4.22 -8.50 6.72
N PRO A 126 4.18 -7.43 7.53
CA PRO A 126 3.97 -6.05 7.08
C PRO A 126 5.27 -5.31 6.69
N LEU A 127 5.99 -5.76 5.65
CA LEU A 127 7.03 -4.96 4.98
C LEU A 127 6.43 -3.79 4.13
N LEU A 128 5.29 -3.25 4.57
CA LEU A 128 4.52 -2.14 3.99
C LEU A 128 5.04 -0.75 4.41
N SER A 129 6.29 -0.66 4.85
CA SER A 129 6.96 0.59 5.23
C SER A 129 7.40 1.38 3.99
N GLY A 130 6.48 2.16 3.44
CA GLY A 130 6.78 3.24 2.51
C GLY A 130 6.89 4.55 3.29
N LYS A 131 7.67 5.52 2.79
CA LYS A 131 7.69 6.88 3.38
C LYS A 131 6.32 7.58 3.26
N ARG A 132 5.44 7.10 2.39
CA ARG A 132 4.10 7.63 2.12
C ARG A 132 3.08 6.53 2.35
N MET A 133 2.15 6.74 3.28
CA MET A 133 1.13 5.77 3.66
C MET A 133 -0.26 6.39 3.56
N ALA A 134 -1.21 5.68 2.97
CA ALA A 134 -2.60 6.06 2.87
C ALA A 134 -3.48 5.03 3.57
N TYR A 135 -4.30 5.47 4.49
CA TYR A 135 -5.27 4.66 5.21
C TYR A 135 -6.66 4.96 4.68
N LEU A 136 -7.35 3.94 4.20
CA LEU A 136 -8.73 4.05 3.73
C LEU A 136 -9.66 3.50 4.80
N LEU A 137 -10.49 4.35 5.38
CA LEU A 137 -11.47 3.98 6.40
C LEU A 137 -12.73 3.44 5.72
N GLY A 138 -13.04 2.14 5.84
CA GLY A 138 -14.33 1.64 5.34
C GLY A 138 -14.35 0.17 4.88
N HIS A 139 -15.45 -0.20 4.23
CA HIS A 139 -15.71 -1.56 3.76
C HIS A 139 -15.28 -1.81 2.30
N SER A 140 -15.05 -0.76 1.51
CA SER A 140 -14.83 -0.87 0.08
C SER A 140 -13.66 -0.03 -0.40
N ALA A 141 -13.02 -0.52 -1.46
CA ALA A 141 -11.96 0.18 -2.16
C ALA A 141 -12.53 1.43 -2.87
N ASN A 142 -11.99 2.60 -2.56
CA ASN A 142 -12.36 3.85 -3.23
C ASN A 142 -11.72 3.90 -4.62
N SER A 143 -12.51 3.59 -5.66
CA SER A 143 -12.06 3.48 -7.05
C SER A 143 -11.51 4.77 -7.64
N ILE A 144 -11.81 5.93 -7.02
CA ILE A 144 -11.36 7.25 -7.48
C ILE A 144 -10.05 7.66 -6.79
N ALA A 145 -9.94 7.44 -5.47
CA ALA A 145 -8.80 7.84 -4.69
C ALA A 145 -7.59 6.90 -4.86
N ILE A 146 -7.83 5.60 -5.01
CA ILE A 146 -6.77 4.58 -5.09
C ILE A 146 -5.80 4.84 -6.25
N PRO A 147 -6.25 5.05 -7.52
CA PRO A 147 -5.33 5.31 -8.62
C PRO A 147 -4.52 6.59 -8.42
N LYS A 148 -5.12 7.63 -7.81
CA LYS A 148 -4.45 8.90 -7.52
C LYS A 148 -3.37 8.74 -6.44
N LEU A 149 -3.61 7.94 -5.40
CA LEU A 149 -2.64 7.61 -4.35
C LEU A 149 -1.47 6.78 -4.88
N GLN A 150 -1.77 5.74 -5.67
CA GLN A 150 -0.76 4.87 -6.26
C GLN A 150 0.19 5.65 -7.18
N ARG A 151 -0.34 6.51 -8.06
CA ARG A 151 0.47 7.39 -8.94
C ARG A 151 1.38 8.35 -8.17
N ASN A 152 1.08 8.61 -6.89
CA ASN A 152 1.86 9.48 -6.01
C ASN A 152 2.72 8.69 -5.01
N ASN A 153 2.94 7.40 -5.27
CA ASN A 153 3.79 6.49 -4.49
C ASN A 153 3.34 6.32 -3.03
N PHE A 154 2.03 6.35 -2.77
CA PHE A 154 1.49 5.98 -1.46
C PHE A 154 1.27 4.47 -1.38
N ASN A 155 1.76 3.87 -0.30
CA ASN A 155 1.31 2.55 0.13
C ASN A 155 -0.12 2.68 0.68
N ILE A 156 -1.03 1.80 0.26
CA ILE A 156 -2.44 1.91 0.63
C ILE A 156 -2.80 0.76 1.57
N ARG A 157 -3.41 1.08 2.70
CA ARG A 157 -3.98 0.13 3.66
C ARG A 157 -5.46 0.42 3.84
N LEU A 158 -6.28 -0.59 3.60
CA LEU A 158 -7.68 -0.58 3.99
C LEU A 158 -7.76 -0.88 5.48
N VAL A 159 -8.42 -0.02 6.24
CA VAL A 159 -8.69 -0.22 7.67
C VAL A 159 -10.10 -0.74 7.80
N LYS A 160 -10.25 -1.94 8.38
CA LYS A 160 -11.55 -2.61 8.48
C LYS A 160 -12.56 -1.68 9.13
N SER A 161 -13.72 -1.56 8.51
CA SER A 161 -14.82 -0.78 9.06
C SER A 161 -15.30 -1.35 10.39
N SER A 162 -15.59 -0.43 11.30
CA SER A 162 -16.28 -0.65 12.57
C SER A 162 -17.47 0.29 12.68
N ASN A 163 -18.39 0.00 13.61
CA ASN A 163 -19.56 0.84 13.90
C ASN A 163 -19.22 2.27 14.36
N SER A 164 -17.94 2.58 14.57
CA SER A 164 -17.40 3.91 14.87
C SER A 164 -16.00 4.05 14.26
N GLN A 165 -15.53 5.28 14.05
CA GLN A 165 -14.17 5.54 13.55
C GLN A 165 -13.08 5.31 14.61
N LEU A 166 -13.43 5.31 15.90
CA LEU A 166 -12.47 5.21 17.00
C LEU A 166 -11.59 3.93 16.93
N PRO A 167 -12.13 2.70 16.76
CA PRO A 167 -11.29 1.52 16.59
C PRO A 167 -10.36 1.60 15.37
N GLN A 168 -10.78 2.29 14.31
CA GLN A 168 -9.97 2.49 13.11
C GLN A 168 -8.80 3.44 13.40
N PHE A 169 -9.04 4.56 14.10
CA PHE A 169 -7.98 5.46 14.54
C PHE A 169 -6.98 4.77 15.47
N VAL A 170 -7.45 3.92 16.39
CA VAL A 170 -6.58 3.11 17.26
C VAL A 170 -5.72 2.15 16.43
N GLU A 171 -6.27 1.51 15.41
CA GLU A 171 -5.50 0.62 14.52
C GLU A 171 -4.42 1.40 13.75
N ILE A 172 -4.78 2.53 13.16
CA ILE A 172 -3.85 3.40 12.43
C ILE A 172 -2.73 3.88 13.36
N GLN A 173 -3.09 4.37 14.55
CA GLN A 173 -2.13 4.85 15.53
C GLN A 173 -1.14 3.75 15.95
N LYS A 174 -1.64 2.56 16.30
CA LYS A 174 -0.78 1.41 16.64
C LYS A 174 0.16 1.09 15.49
N HIS A 175 -0.33 1.13 14.26
CA HIS A 175 0.52 0.89 13.09
C HIS A 175 1.61 1.97 12.94
N LEU A 176 1.27 3.26 13.09
CA LEU A 176 2.25 4.36 13.00
C LEU A 176 3.30 4.31 14.13
N MET A 177 2.90 3.89 15.32
CA MET A 177 3.81 3.66 16.45
C MET A 177 4.84 2.58 16.15
N LEU A 178 4.39 1.49 15.51
CA LEU A 178 5.25 0.37 15.13
C LEU A 178 6.11 0.66 13.89
N ASN A 179 5.79 1.69 13.09
CA ASN A 179 6.45 1.98 11.81
C ASN A 179 7.04 3.40 11.77
N ASN A 180 8.31 3.54 12.16
CA ASN A 180 9.02 4.83 12.21
C ASN A 180 9.46 5.38 10.84
N LYS A 181 9.40 4.57 9.77
CA LYS A 181 9.86 4.95 8.42
C LYS A 181 8.80 5.73 7.62
N ILE A 182 7.56 5.71 8.07
CA ILE A 182 6.46 6.48 7.50
C ILE A 182 6.73 7.97 7.76
N LYS A 183 6.62 8.81 6.73
CA LYS A 183 6.85 10.26 6.83
C LYS A 183 5.62 11.07 6.48
N GLN A 184 4.88 10.63 5.47
CA GLN A 184 3.68 11.29 4.96
C GLN A 184 2.49 10.34 5.08
N ILE A 185 1.39 10.87 5.58
CA ILE A 185 0.20 10.10 5.89
C ILE A 185 -0.99 10.78 5.24
N ILE A 186 -1.83 9.95 4.63
CA ILE A 186 -3.19 10.31 4.24
C ILE A 186 -4.13 9.37 4.98
N ILE A 187 -5.16 9.91 5.62
CA ILE A 187 -6.31 9.16 6.14
C ILE A 187 -7.52 9.66 5.36
N LEU A 188 -8.28 8.76 4.77
CA LEU A 188 -9.40 9.09 3.89
C LEU A 188 -10.58 8.17 4.19
N ASP A 189 -11.77 8.74 4.33
CA ASP A 189 -13.00 7.95 4.33
C ASP A 189 -13.23 7.28 2.96
N SER A 190 -13.68 6.02 2.97
CA SER A 190 -13.99 5.24 1.77
C SER A 190 -14.88 5.95 0.75
N LYS A 191 -15.72 6.91 1.16
CA LYS A 191 -16.63 7.66 0.27
C LYS A 191 -16.03 8.97 -0.25
N THR A 192 -14.90 9.42 0.30
CA THR A 192 -14.35 10.75 0.03
C THR A 192 -13.35 10.70 -1.11
N SER A 193 -13.37 11.70 -2.00
CA SER A 193 -12.34 11.83 -3.04
C SER A 193 -11.19 12.72 -2.57
N ILE A 194 -9.98 12.51 -3.09
CA ILE A 194 -8.85 13.39 -2.77
C ILE A 194 -9.06 14.73 -3.48
N PRO A 195 -9.11 15.87 -2.75
CA PRO A 195 -9.33 17.18 -3.33
C PRO A 195 -8.45 17.46 -4.55
N SER A 196 -8.99 18.17 -5.54
CA SER A 196 -8.27 18.57 -6.76
C SER A 196 -7.03 19.41 -6.46
N GLU A 197 -7.16 20.37 -5.54
CA GLU A 197 -6.09 21.27 -5.10
C GLU A 197 -5.04 20.62 -4.20
N TYR A 198 -5.22 19.35 -3.83
CA TYR A 198 -4.24 18.68 -2.98
C TYR A 198 -2.93 18.41 -3.73
N ASN A 199 -1.86 19.04 -3.25
CA ASN A 199 -0.51 18.83 -3.75
C ASN A 199 0.25 17.83 -2.86
N PHE A 200 0.50 16.62 -3.38
CA PHE A 200 1.21 15.54 -2.69
C PHE A 200 2.65 15.89 -2.26
N ASN A 201 3.26 16.91 -2.86
CA ASN A 201 4.60 17.38 -2.51
C ASN A 201 4.59 18.46 -1.41
N SER A 202 3.43 18.98 -1.01
CA SER A 202 3.30 20.07 -0.02
C SER A 202 3.36 19.64 1.45
N LEU A 203 3.34 18.33 1.73
CA LEU A 203 3.38 17.77 3.09
C LEU A 203 4.74 17.90 3.79
N SER A 204 5.72 18.59 3.20
CA SER A 204 6.97 18.96 3.88
C SER A 204 6.77 20.06 4.91
N GLU A 205 5.65 20.79 4.86
CA GLU A 205 5.27 21.77 5.85
C GLU A 205 4.74 21.05 7.10
N ASN A 206 5.12 21.52 8.30
CA ASN A 206 4.64 20.99 9.58
C ASN A 206 3.15 21.36 9.80
N LYS A 207 2.28 20.86 8.91
CA LYS A 207 0.88 21.22 8.78
C LYS A 207 -0.03 20.00 8.71
N ILE A 208 -1.28 20.21 9.10
CA ILE A 208 -2.37 19.26 8.97
C ILE A 208 -3.33 19.82 7.93
N LEU A 209 -3.53 19.06 6.86
CA LEU A 209 -4.51 19.37 5.84
C LEU A 209 -5.78 18.58 6.14
N LEU A 210 -6.89 19.30 6.27
CA LEU A 210 -8.20 18.74 6.60
C LEU A 210 -9.23 19.12 5.53
N SER A 211 -10.19 18.24 5.27
CA SER A 211 -11.37 18.58 4.49
C SER A 211 -12.22 19.62 5.23
N ARG A 212 -12.83 20.53 4.46
CA ARG A 212 -13.82 21.46 5.00
C ARG A 212 -15.15 20.74 5.24
N GLY A 213 -15.71 20.89 6.44
CA GLY A 213 -17.05 20.42 6.79
C GLY A 213 -18.14 21.16 6.01
N SER A 214 -19.23 20.47 5.72
CA SER A 214 -20.34 21.04 4.98
C SER A 214 -21.01 22.21 5.73
N GLY A 215 -21.35 23.27 5.00
CA GLY A 215 -22.20 24.36 5.50
C GLY A 215 -21.56 25.46 6.34
N THR A 216 -20.26 25.39 6.68
CA THR A 216 -19.57 26.54 7.34
C THR A 216 -18.07 26.59 7.00
N PRO A 217 -17.50 27.77 6.69
CA PRO A 217 -16.12 27.89 6.21
C PRO A 217 -15.03 27.59 7.27
N LYS A 218 -15.42 27.36 8.52
CA LYS A 218 -14.49 27.09 9.65
C LYS A 218 -14.64 25.69 10.25
N LYS A 219 -15.57 24.86 9.78
CA LYS A 219 -15.67 23.48 10.30
C LYS A 219 -14.68 22.58 9.58
N PHE A 220 -13.95 21.78 10.35
CA PHE A 220 -13.12 20.69 9.89
C PHE A 220 -13.96 19.42 9.77
N SER A 221 -13.55 18.55 8.85
CA SER A 221 -14.02 17.19 8.70
C SER A 221 -12.81 16.24 8.71
N ASP A 222 -13.02 15.03 9.22
CA ASP A 222 -12.05 13.94 9.23
C ASP A 222 -12.15 13.04 8.00
N GLU A 223 -13.03 13.39 7.04
CA GLU A 223 -13.19 12.69 5.77
C GLU A 223 -11.89 12.62 4.95
N PHE A 224 -11.03 13.63 5.09
CA PHE A 224 -9.68 13.66 4.53
C PHE A 224 -8.72 14.35 5.49
N ILE A 225 -7.66 13.62 5.87
CA ILE A 225 -6.55 14.12 6.68
C ILE A 225 -5.26 13.84 5.92
N ALA A 226 -4.44 14.86 5.69
CA ALA A 226 -3.10 14.69 5.14
C ALA A 226 -2.07 15.44 5.98
N THR A 227 -1.06 14.74 6.48
CA THR A 227 -0.05 15.32 7.37
C THR A 227 1.23 14.48 7.43
N ASN A 228 2.19 14.88 8.27
CA ASN A 228 3.39 14.11 8.56
C ASN A 228 3.16 13.10 9.71
N ARG A 229 4.10 12.16 9.89
CA ARG A 229 3.97 11.11 10.91
C ARG A 229 3.73 11.62 12.31
N ASP A 230 4.52 12.57 12.76
CA ASP A 230 4.50 13.01 14.15
C ASP A 230 3.19 13.75 14.47
N LEU A 231 2.76 14.63 13.56
CA LEU A 231 1.46 15.29 13.67
C LEU A 231 0.28 14.33 13.54
N ALA A 232 0.38 13.28 12.71
CA ALA A 232 -0.68 12.28 12.63
C ALA A 232 -0.82 11.51 13.95
N ILE A 233 0.28 11.18 14.60
CA ILE A 233 0.25 10.50 15.91
C ILE A 233 -0.36 11.42 16.95
N GLU A 234 0.12 12.67 17.05
CA GLU A 234 -0.39 13.68 17.98
C GLU A 234 -1.90 13.91 17.80
N LEU A 235 -2.33 14.01 16.54
CA LEU A 235 -3.73 14.14 16.15
C LEU A 235 -4.55 12.91 16.57
N LEU A 236 -4.09 11.70 16.23
CA LEU A 236 -4.81 10.47 16.56
C LEU A 236 -4.90 10.25 18.07
N ASP A 237 -3.84 10.54 18.82
CA ASP A 237 -3.84 10.50 20.30
C ASP A 237 -4.94 11.40 20.86
N LEU A 238 -4.99 12.64 20.38
CA LEU A 238 -6.00 13.61 20.80
C LEU A 238 -7.42 13.14 20.48
N LEU A 239 -7.64 12.61 19.27
CA LEU A 239 -8.95 12.12 18.85
C LEU A 239 -9.40 10.93 19.70
N ILE A 240 -8.49 9.97 19.94
CA ILE A 240 -8.77 8.77 20.73
C ILE A 240 -9.06 9.14 22.20
N VAL A 241 -8.26 10.01 22.81
CA VAL A 241 -8.46 10.45 24.19
C VAL A 241 -9.76 11.24 24.34
N SER A 242 -10.05 12.15 23.41
CA SER A 242 -11.28 12.95 23.42
C SER A 242 -12.52 12.08 23.28
N ALA A 243 -12.48 11.10 22.36
CA ALA A 243 -13.53 10.11 22.17
C ALA A 243 -13.82 9.31 23.44
N ASN A 244 -12.77 8.82 24.10
CA ASN A 244 -12.90 8.02 25.33
C ASN A 244 -13.47 8.87 26.47
N ARG A 245 -13.01 10.12 26.64
CA ARG A 245 -13.56 11.06 27.64
C ARG A 245 -15.03 11.38 27.38
N TYR A 246 -15.42 11.51 26.12
CA TYR A 246 -16.81 11.73 25.74
C TYR A 246 -17.70 10.53 26.07
N GLN A 247 -17.28 9.31 25.69
CA GLN A 247 -18.01 8.08 26.02
C GLN A 247 -18.21 7.88 27.52
N LEU A 248 -17.23 8.27 28.33
CA LEU A 248 -17.30 8.19 29.79
C LEU A 248 -18.23 9.24 30.41
N SER A 249 -18.51 10.36 29.72
CA SER A 249 -19.26 11.50 30.27
C SER A 249 -20.70 11.61 29.76
N HIS A 250 -21.03 11.10 28.57
CA HIS A 250 -22.34 11.30 27.94
C HIS A 250 -22.87 10.01 27.30
N ASN A 251 -23.92 9.45 27.88
CA ASN A 251 -24.45 8.13 27.54
C ASN A 251 -25.26 8.05 26.23
N ASN A 252 -25.39 9.14 25.44
CA ASN A 252 -25.97 9.15 24.10
C ASN A 252 -25.90 10.56 23.50
N MET A 253 -25.15 10.76 22.40
CA MET A 253 -25.48 11.64 21.25
C MET A 253 -24.25 11.80 20.32
N LEU A 254 -24.38 11.38 19.06
CA LEU A 254 -23.39 11.56 17.98
C LEU A 254 -23.03 13.04 17.61
N PRO A 255 -23.92 14.04 17.74
CA PRO A 255 -23.61 15.43 17.37
C PRO A 255 -22.46 16.10 18.14
N ALA A 256 -22.11 15.61 19.32
CA ALA A 256 -21.05 16.20 20.13
C ALA A 256 -19.64 15.81 19.69
N TRP A 257 -19.51 14.73 18.89
CA TRP A 257 -18.21 14.29 18.38
C TRP A 257 -17.63 15.30 17.38
N ASP A 258 -18.46 15.83 16.49
CA ASP A 258 -18.06 16.89 15.56
C ASP A 258 -17.69 18.19 16.29
N MET A 259 -18.42 18.54 17.35
CA MET A 259 -18.13 19.73 18.15
C MET A 259 -16.80 19.58 18.91
N LEU A 260 -16.59 18.44 19.58
CA LEU A 260 -15.33 18.13 20.26
C LEU A 260 -14.15 18.02 19.29
N PHE A 261 -14.37 17.45 18.11
CA PHE A 261 -13.39 17.40 17.03
C PHE A 261 -12.94 18.83 16.68
N ASN A 262 -13.89 19.70 16.33
CA ASN A 262 -13.57 21.07 15.94
C ASN A 262 -12.90 21.86 17.08
N GLU A 263 -13.41 21.78 18.30
CA GLU A 263 -12.86 22.51 19.45
C GLU A 263 -11.42 22.08 19.80
N GLN A 264 -11.16 20.78 19.85
CA GLN A 264 -9.84 20.27 20.23
C GLN A 264 -8.80 20.50 19.12
N ILE A 265 -9.21 20.36 17.86
CA ILE A 265 -8.38 20.63 16.68
C ILE A 265 -8.01 22.12 16.65
N ASP A 266 -8.99 23.02 16.83
CA ASP A 266 -8.74 24.46 16.86
C ASP A 266 -7.86 24.88 18.04
N LEU A 267 -8.02 24.27 19.22
CA LEU A 267 -7.27 24.67 20.41
C LEU A 267 -5.79 24.27 20.32
N ILE A 268 -5.51 23.09 19.76
CA ILE A 268 -4.17 22.49 19.80
C ILE A 268 -3.41 22.69 18.48
N PHE A 269 -4.10 22.71 17.35
CA PHE A 269 -3.48 22.72 16.02
C PHE A 269 -3.75 23.98 15.19
N ASN A 270 -4.41 25.03 15.71
CA ASN A 270 -4.81 26.23 14.95
C ASN A 270 -3.75 26.76 13.97
N SER A 271 -2.52 26.91 14.44
CA SER A 271 -1.40 27.47 13.66
C SER A 271 -0.81 26.51 12.61
N ARG A 272 -1.17 25.22 12.69
CA ARG A 272 -0.69 24.13 11.84
C ARG A 272 -1.76 23.66 10.85
N ILE A 273 -3.02 24.09 10.99
CA ILE A 273 -4.10 23.61 10.11
C ILE A 273 -4.16 24.45 8.82
N LYS A 274 -4.40 23.76 7.72
CA LYS A 274 -4.83 24.36 6.46
C LYS A 274 -6.02 23.58 5.91
N LEU A 275 -7.08 24.30 5.57
CA LEU A 275 -8.27 23.71 4.94
C LEU A 275 -8.05 23.56 3.43
N LEU A 276 -8.50 22.41 2.92
CA LEU A 276 -8.72 22.17 1.49
C LEU A 276 -10.23 22.31 1.23
#